data_AF-A0A534I3N5-F1
#
_entry.id   AF-A0A534I3N5-F1
#
_cell.length_a   1.000
_cell.length_b   1.000
_cell.length_c   1.000
_cell.angle_alpha   90.00
_cell.angle_beta   90.00
_cell.angle_gamma   90.00
#
_symmetry.space_group_name_H-M   'P 1'
#
loop_
_entity.id
_entity.type
_entity.pdbx_description
1 polymer ?
#
loop_
_entity_poly.entity_id
_entity_poly.type
_entity_poly.pdbx_seq_one_letter_code
_entity_poly.pdbx_strand_id
1 'polypeptide(L)'
;MPDPYRDAFAKALHDASELERDQKWEAAIEAYARWLASLPSKPAGELRAMRAIVLLRKGNALMELRRWDGARTALDEALHDAKASRDPAIVAQALLAAGVFSANRDDRERAEAFLLDALERFHQSDDPAARQGRGWAFLNLATLYGKTGRLDLAFVTFTKAQDVLGAAEDWAGVAAAWEAQAQLRRAIQDEDRWREDLGEAILFYDRAKMKAKSDRLRALVGKRLV
;
A
#
# COMPACT_ATOMS: atom_id res chain seq x y z
N MET A 1 -23.55 19.56 -18.85
CA MET A 1 -23.95 18.19 -18.47
C MET A 1 -22.78 17.56 -17.74
N PRO A 2 -22.95 16.94 -16.55
CA PRO A 2 -21.89 16.15 -15.94
C PRO A 2 -21.51 14.99 -16.87
N ASP A 3 -20.23 14.64 -16.92
CA ASP A 3 -19.77 13.46 -17.65
C ASP A 3 -20.33 12.21 -16.95
N PRO A 4 -21.18 11.38 -17.61
CA PRO A 4 -21.81 10.22 -16.97
C PRO A 4 -20.81 9.22 -16.40
N TYR A 5 -19.56 9.21 -16.90
CA TYR A 5 -18.52 8.33 -16.37
C TYR A 5 -17.98 8.80 -15.01
N ARG A 6 -17.97 10.11 -14.75
CA ARG A 6 -17.41 10.67 -13.52
C ARG A 6 -18.27 10.35 -12.29
N ASP A 7 -19.58 10.49 -12.41
CA ASP A 7 -20.52 10.17 -11.33
C ASP A 7 -20.57 8.66 -11.08
N ALA A 8 -20.60 7.86 -12.16
CA ALA A 8 -20.53 6.41 -12.08
C ALA A 8 -19.22 5.93 -11.43
N PHE A 9 -18.09 6.57 -11.75
CA PHE A 9 -16.79 6.30 -11.14
C PHE A 9 -16.75 6.63 -9.65
N ALA A 10 -17.20 7.82 -9.27
CA ALA A 10 -17.23 8.25 -7.87
C ALA A 10 -18.07 7.29 -7.02
N LYS A 11 -19.25 6.90 -7.52
CA LYS A 11 -20.11 5.92 -6.86
C LYS A 11 -19.44 4.55 -6.76
N ALA A 12 -18.88 4.04 -7.86
CA ALA A 12 -18.23 2.74 -7.88
C ALA A 12 -17.04 2.67 -6.91
N LEU A 13 -16.22 3.72 -6.84
CA LEU A 13 -15.11 3.82 -5.90
C LEU A 13 -15.61 3.87 -4.45
N HIS A 14 -16.65 4.65 -4.17
CA HIS A 14 -17.20 4.76 -2.83
C HIS A 14 -17.73 3.40 -2.36
N ASP A 15 -18.65 2.79 -3.10
CA ASP A 15 -19.26 1.50 -2.74
C ASP A 15 -18.19 0.40 -2.56
N ALA A 16 -17.22 0.32 -3.48
CA ALA A 16 -16.17 -0.67 -3.40
C ALA A 16 -15.19 -0.42 -2.23
N SER A 17 -14.89 0.84 -1.91
CA SER A 17 -14.04 1.17 -0.75
C SER A 17 -14.70 0.81 0.58
N GLU A 18 -16.03 0.87 0.68
CA GLU A 18 -16.76 0.39 1.86
C GLU A 18 -16.64 -1.12 2.02
N LEU A 19 -16.71 -1.86 0.90
CA LEU A 19 -16.49 -3.30 0.87
C LEU A 19 -15.05 -3.66 1.28
N GLU A 20 -14.04 -2.93 0.80
CA GLU A 20 -12.64 -3.10 1.22
C GLU A 20 -12.47 -2.86 2.73
N ARG A 21 -13.08 -1.80 3.28
CA ARG A 21 -13.03 -1.50 4.71
C ARG A 21 -13.64 -2.63 5.55
N ASP A 22 -14.70 -3.25 5.05
CA ASP A 22 -15.35 -4.42 5.64
C ASP A 22 -14.61 -5.75 5.33
N GLN A 23 -13.47 -5.70 4.63
CA GLN A 23 -12.68 -6.86 4.17
C GLN A 23 -13.46 -7.83 3.26
N LYS A 24 -14.50 -7.35 2.58
CA LYS A 24 -15.30 -8.10 1.60
C LYS A 24 -14.63 -8.01 0.21
N TRP A 25 -13.42 -8.53 0.12
CA TRP A 25 -12.53 -8.37 -1.04
C TRP A 25 -13.15 -8.88 -2.35
N GLU A 26 -13.82 -10.03 -2.33
CA GLU A 26 -14.50 -10.60 -3.51
C GLU A 26 -15.56 -9.64 -4.05
N ALA A 27 -16.42 -9.11 -3.18
CA ALA A 27 -17.47 -8.19 -3.56
C ALA A 27 -16.88 -6.85 -4.09
N ALA A 28 -15.80 -6.36 -3.49
CA ALA A 28 -15.09 -5.19 -4.00
C ALA A 28 -14.52 -5.42 -5.41
N ILE A 29 -13.88 -6.57 -5.65
CA ILE A 29 -13.36 -6.95 -6.97
C ILE A 29 -14.48 -7.01 -8.01
N GLU A 30 -15.64 -7.55 -7.67
CA GLU A 30 -16.81 -7.59 -8.56
C GLU A 30 -17.37 -6.19 -8.85
N ALA A 31 -17.42 -5.31 -7.85
CA ALA A 31 -17.83 -3.92 -8.04
C ALA A 31 -16.89 -3.19 -9.02
N TYR A 32 -15.57 -3.33 -8.83
CA TYR A 32 -14.58 -2.79 -9.77
C TYR A 32 -14.72 -3.38 -11.18
N ALA A 33 -14.91 -4.70 -11.29
CA ALA A 33 -15.09 -5.34 -12.58
C ALA A 33 -16.33 -4.83 -13.34
N ARG A 34 -17.45 -4.58 -12.64
CA ARG A 34 -18.66 -4.02 -13.25
C ARG A 34 -18.44 -2.62 -13.82
N TRP A 35 -17.73 -1.75 -13.09
CA TRP A 35 -17.41 -0.42 -13.60
C TRP A 35 -16.42 -0.49 -14.77
N LEU A 36 -15.37 -1.33 -14.68
CA LEU A 36 -14.43 -1.52 -15.79
C LEU A 36 -15.11 -2.01 -17.07
N ALA A 37 -16.12 -2.88 -16.94
CA ALA A 37 -16.87 -3.41 -18.07
C ALA A 37 -17.81 -2.39 -18.76
N SER A 38 -18.12 -1.26 -18.10
CA SER A 38 -18.95 -0.21 -18.70
C SER A 38 -18.14 0.79 -19.54
N LEU A 39 -16.81 0.73 -19.46
CA LEU A 39 -15.93 1.60 -20.22
C LEU A 39 -15.94 1.25 -21.72
N PRO A 40 -15.70 2.24 -22.60
CA PRO A 40 -15.44 1.95 -24.00
C PRO A 40 -14.20 1.07 -24.15
N SER A 41 -14.13 0.29 -25.24
CA SER A 41 -13.03 -0.64 -25.49
C SER A 41 -11.64 0.02 -25.55
N LYS A 42 -11.58 1.31 -25.90
CA LYS A 42 -10.37 2.12 -25.94
C LYS A 42 -10.60 3.44 -25.18
N PRO A 43 -10.48 3.44 -23.84
CA PRO A 43 -10.59 4.67 -23.07
C PRO A 43 -9.40 5.59 -23.36
N ALA A 44 -9.65 6.90 -23.30
CA ALA A 44 -8.66 7.95 -23.53
C ALA A 44 -8.86 9.09 -22.53
N GLY A 45 -7.83 9.93 -22.36
CA GLY A 45 -7.89 11.08 -21.45
C GLY A 45 -8.20 10.68 -20.01
N GLU A 46 -9.15 11.39 -19.40
CA GLU A 46 -9.58 11.18 -18.01
C GLU A 46 -10.06 9.75 -17.73
N LEU A 47 -10.67 9.07 -18.71
CA LEU A 47 -11.09 7.67 -18.54
C LEU A 47 -9.92 6.73 -18.31
N ARG A 48 -8.72 7.00 -18.86
CA ARG A 48 -7.52 6.20 -18.55
C ARG A 48 -7.06 6.42 -17.12
N ALA A 49 -7.10 7.65 -16.64
CA ALA A 49 -6.77 7.97 -15.24
C ALA A 49 -7.72 7.23 -14.28
N MET A 50 -9.03 7.31 -14.53
CA MET A 50 -10.03 6.58 -13.74
C MET A 50 -9.85 5.06 -13.82
N ARG A 51 -9.58 4.52 -15.02
CA ARG A 51 -9.33 3.08 -15.22
C ARG A 51 -8.10 2.62 -14.45
N ALA A 52 -7.00 3.38 -14.49
CA ALA A 52 -5.81 3.10 -13.70
C ALA A 52 -6.14 3.01 -12.21
N ILE A 53 -6.86 3.98 -11.64
CA ILE A 53 -7.21 4.00 -10.21
C ILE A 53 -8.04 2.76 -9.84
N VAL A 54 -9.05 2.40 -10.63
CA VAL A 54 -9.89 1.22 -10.36
C VAL A 54 -9.08 -0.07 -10.48
N LEU A 55 -8.21 -0.18 -11.48
CA LEU A 55 -7.34 -1.34 -11.65
C LEU A 55 -6.33 -1.47 -10.50
N LEU A 56 -5.78 -0.37 -9.97
CA LEU A 56 -4.92 -0.37 -8.78
C LEU A 56 -5.65 -0.95 -7.56
N ARG A 57 -6.85 -0.43 -7.28
CA ARG A 57 -7.68 -0.92 -6.17
C ARG A 57 -8.01 -2.40 -6.32
N LYS A 58 -8.46 -2.81 -7.52
CA LYS A 58 -8.75 -4.22 -7.84
C LYS A 58 -7.51 -5.11 -7.70
N GLY A 59 -6.36 -4.65 -8.18
CA GLY A 59 -5.08 -5.34 -8.06
C GLY A 59 -4.68 -5.57 -6.61
N ASN A 60 -4.82 -4.55 -5.76
CA ASN A 60 -4.57 -4.66 -4.32
C ASN A 60 -5.53 -5.65 -3.64
N ALA A 61 -6.84 -5.58 -3.92
CA ALA A 61 -7.81 -6.53 -3.39
C ALA A 61 -7.50 -7.99 -3.83
N LEU A 62 -7.03 -8.18 -5.07
CA LEU A 62 -6.59 -9.49 -5.55
C LEU A 62 -5.33 -9.99 -4.82
N MET A 63 -4.41 -9.10 -4.43
CA MET A 63 -3.26 -9.46 -3.60
C MET A 63 -3.66 -9.90 -2.19
N GLU A 64 -4.64 -9.24 -1.56
CA GLU A 64 -5.18 -9.66 -0.26
C GLU A 64 -5.74 -11.09 -0.31
N LEU A 65 -6.37 -11.46 -1.42
CA LEU A 65 -6.86 -12.82 -1.69
C LEU A 65 -5.78 -13.77 -2.24
N ARG A 66 -4.53 -13.33 -2.37
CA ARG A 66 -3.41 -14.07 -3.00
C ARG A 66 -3.69 -14.57 -4.42
N ARG A 67 -4.54 -13.87 -5.18
CA ARG A 67 -4.86 -14.18 -6.59
C ARG A 67 -3.83 -13.53 -7.51
N TRP A 68 -2.60 -14.04 -7.46
CA TRP A 68 -1.42 -13.37 -8.02
C TRP A 68 -1.48 -13.08 -9.52
N ASP A 69 -1.98 -14.00 -10.34
CA ASP A 69 -2.07 -13.79 -11.78
C ASP A 69 -3.06 -12.66 -12.12
N GLY A 70 -4.21 -12.65 -11.44
CA GLY A 70 -5.18 -11.56 -11.58
C GLY A 70 -4.63 -10.23 -11.09
N ALA A 71 -3.93 -10.22 -9.95
CA ALA A 71 -3.30 -9.02 -9.41
C ALA A 71 -2.25 -8.47 -10.38
N ARG A 72 -1.40 -9.34 -10.94
CA ARG A 72 -0.40 -8.97 -11.94
C ARG A 72 -1.05 -8.29 -13.14
N THR A 73 -2.04 -8.93 -13.76
CA THR A 73 -2.74 -8.38 -14.93
C THR A 73 -3.34 -7.01 -14.62
N ALA A 74 -4.04 -6.88 -13.48
CA ALA A 74 -4.65 -5.61 -13.10
C ALA A 74 -3.62 -4.50 -12.86
N LEU A 75 -2.51 -4.80 -12.18
CA LEU A 75 -1.46 -3.82 -11.88
C LEU A 75 -0.63 -3.43 -13.11
N ASP A 76 -0.35 -4.38 -14.01
CA ASP A 76 0.32 -4.11 -15.28
C ASP A 76 -0.53 -3.18 -16.17
N GLU A 77 -1.84 -3.46 -16.28
CA GLU A 77 -2.79 -2.58 -16.98
C GLU A 77 -2.91 -1.21 -16.31
N ALA A 78 -2.95 -1.17 -14.98
CA ALA A 78 -3.02 0.08 -14.23
C ALA A 78 -1.80 0.97 -14.47
N LEU A 79 -0.59 0.40 -14.44
CA LEU A 79 0.65 1.13 -14.70
C LEU A 79 0.72 1.62 -16.15
N HIS A 80 0.25 0.81 -17.09
CA HIS A 80 0.13 1.23 -18.49
C HIS A 80 -0.77 2.46 -18.64
N ASP A 81 -1.96 2.42 -18.04
CA ASP A 81 -2.92 3.53 -18.11
C ASP A 81 -2.47 4.77 -17.36
N ALA A 82 -1.84 4.60 -16.20
CA ALA A 82 -1.27 5.69 -15.42
C ALA A 82 -0.20 6.44 -16.25
N LYS A 83 0.73 5.72 -16.88
CA LYS A 83 1.73 6.33 -17.76
C LYS A 83 1.09 7.04 -18.94
N ALA A 84 0.01 6.47 -19.48
CA ALA A 84 -0.70 7.05 -20.60
C ALA A 84 -1.58 8.26 -20.24
N SER A 85 -2.06 8.37 -19.00
CA SER A 85 -2.79 9.55 -18.52
C SER A 85 -1.87 10.75 -18.28
N ARG A 86 -0.58 10.50 -18.06
CA ARG A 86 0.45 11.51 -17.71
C ARG A 86 0.18 12.24 -16.39
N ASP A 87 -0.70 11.70 -15.54
CA ASP A 87 -0.92 12.20 -14.19
C ASP A 87 0.22 11.71 -13.27
N PRO A 88 1.09 12.60 -12.76
CA PRO A 88 2.24 12.18 -11.95
C PRO A 88 1.85 11.43 -10.67
N ALA A 89 0.73 11.80 -10.03
CA ALA A 89 0.28 11.20 -8.79
C ALA A 89 -0.22 9.77 -9.03
N ILE A 90 -0.97 9.55 -10.10
CA ILE A 90 -1.45 8.20 -10.47
C ILE A 90 -0.27 7.30 -10.88
N VAL A 91 0.70 7.85 -11.61
CA VAL A 91 1.92 7.10 -11.96
C VAL A 91 2.70 6.69 -10.71
N ALA A 92 2.87 7.59 -9.74
CA ALA A 92 3.56 7.27 -8.48
C ALA A 92 2.83 6.17 -7.69
N GLN A 93 1.50 6.23 -7.60
CA GLN A 93 0.70 5.18 -6.96
C GLN A 93 0.80 3.83 -7.68
N ALA A 94 0.80 3.84 -9.02
CA ALA A 94 0.94 2.61 -9.80
C ALA A 94 2.32 1.96 -9.67
N LEU A 95 3.38 2.77 -9.63
CA LEU A 95 4.74 2.29 -9.36
C LEU A 95 4.87 1.73 -7.96
N LEU A 96 4.29 2.39 -6.95
CA LEU A 96 4.25 1.87 -5.58
C LEU A 96 3.60 0.48 -5.56
N ALA A 97 2.42 0.33 -6.15
CA ALA A 97 1.70 -0.95 -6.20
C ALA A 97 2.49 -2.04 -6.96
N ALA A 98 3.11 -1.71 -8.09
CA ALA A 98 3.98 -2.63 -8.84
C ALA A 98 5.22 -3.05 -8.01
N GLY A 99 5.79 -2.14 -7.24
CA GLY A 99 6.89 -2.41 -6.32
C GLY A 99 6.50 -3.37 -5.20
N VAL A 100 5.35 -3.14 -4.56
CA VAL A 100 4.78 -4.03 -3.53
C VAL A 100 4.51 -5.42 -4.10
N PHE A 101 3.88 -5.49 -5.28
CA PHE A 101 3.62 -6.77 -5.95
C PHE A 101 4.92 -7.52 -6.23
N SER A 102 5.93 -6.84 -6.79
CA SER A 102 7.23 -7.44 -7.09
C SER A 102 7.92 -7.96 -5.82
N ALA A 103 7.84 -7.22 -4.71
CA ALA A 103 8.38 -7.65 -3.42
C ALA A 103 7.67 -8.89 -2.87
N ASN A 104 6.35 -8.99 -3.03
CA ASN A 104 5.56 -10.18 -2.68
C ASN A 104 5.83 -11.38 -3.61
N ARG A 105 6.39 -11.11 -4.79
CA ARG A 105 6.83 -12.13 -5.75
C ARG A 105 8.30 -12.50 -5.66
N ASP A 106 9.01 -11.98 -4.65
CA ASP A 106 10.44 -12.16 -4.44
C ASP A 106 11.32 -11.63 -5.60
N ASP A 107 10.76 -10.78 -6.46
CA ASP A 107 11.47 -10.04 -7.51
C ASP A 107 12.04 -8.76 -6.90
N ARG A 108 13.11 -8.93 -6.13
CA ARG A 108 13.71 -7.89 -5.28
C ARG A 108 14.23 -6.70 -6.09
N GLU A 109 14.86 -6.97 -7.23
CA GLU A 109 15.44 -5.94 -8.09
C GLU A 109 14.36 -5.04 -8.68
N ARG A 110 13.28 -5.63 -9.24
CA ARG A 110 12.16 -4.83 -9.76
C ARG A 110 11.42 -4.12 -8.65
N ALA A 111 11.24 -4.76 -7.49
CA ALA A 111 10.60 -4.14 -6.35
C ALA A 111 11.34 -2.85 -5.94
N GLU A 112 12.65 -2.92 -5.77
CA GLU A 112 13.48 -1.77 -5.41
C GLU A 112 13.39 -0.66 -6.46
N ALA A 113 13.55 -1.01 -7.74
CA ALA A 113 13.48 -0.04 -8.84
C ALA A 113 12.13 0.69 -8.88
N PHE A 114 11.01 -0.04 -8.77
CA PHE A 114 9.68 0.57 -8.77
C PHE A 114 9.42 1.44 -7.54
N LEU A 115 9.86 0.99 -6.35
CA LEU A 115 9.66 1.74 -5.11
C LEU A 115 10.49 3.03 -5.09
N LEU A 116 11.71 3.01 -5.63
CA LEU A 116 12.55 4.21 -5.75
C LEU A 116 11.96 5.22 -6.75
N ASP A 117 11.48 4.77 -7.92
CA ASP A 117 10.80 5.64 -8.91
C ASP A 117 9.50 6.23 -8.33
N ALA A 118 8.71 5.42 -7.60
CA ALA A 118 7.53 5.91 -6.89
C ALA A 118 7.91 7.00 -5.86
N LEU A 119 8.96 6.75 -5.06
CA LEU A 119 9.43 7.68 -4.04
C LEU A 119 9.91 9.01 -4.66
N GLU A 120 10.67 8.96 -5.75
CA GLU A 120 11.14 10.15 -6.47
C GLU A 120 9.96 10.99 -6.97
N ARG A 121 8.93 10.36 -7.53
CA ARG A 121 7.73 11.06 -8.00
C ARG A 121 6.91 11.65 -6.87
N PHE A 122 6.69 10.90 -5.80
CA PHE A 122 6.01 11.45 -4.62
C PHE A 122 6.81 12.58 -3.97
N HIS A 123 8.13 12.68 -4.19
CA HIS A 123 8.94 13.81 -3.71
C HIS A 123 8.66 15.13 -4.45
N GLN A 124 8.03 15.08 -5.63
CA GLN A 124 7.77 16.26 -6.45
C GLN A 124 6.53 17.08 -5.99
N SER A 125 5.79 16.60 -4.99
CA SER A 125 4.63 17.28 -4.40
C SER A 125 4.63 17.18 -2.88
N ASP A 126 4.14 18.20 -2.18
CA ASP A 126 3.98 18.20 -0.71
C ASP A 126 2.52 18.09 -0.25
N ASP A 127 1.62 17.79 -1.17
CA ASP A 127 0.23 17.50 -0.83
C ASP A 127 0.13 16.29 0.13
N PRO A 128 -0.95 16.19 0.91
CA PRO A 128 -1.11 15.11 1.89
C PRO A 128 -1.01 13.71 1.30
N ALA A 129 -1.52 13.48 0.09
CA ALA A 129 -1.50 12.17 -0.56
C ALA A 129 -0.09 11.79 -1.02
N ALA A 130 0.68 12.75 -1.52
CA ALA A 130 2.08 12.56 -1.87
C ALA A 130 2.93 12.26 -0.62
N ARG A 131 2.71 12.99 0.49
CA ARG A 131 3.37 12.69 1.77
C ARG A 131 3.06 11.28 2.26
N GLN A 132 1.79 10.88 2.23
CA GLN A 132 1.38 9.52 2.57
C GLN A 132 2.06 8.49 1.66
N GLY A 133 2.05 8.72 0.33
CA GLY A 133 2.70 7.86 -0.66
C GLY A 133 4.20 7.68 -0.43
N ARG A 134 4.93 8.76 -0.10
CA ARG A 134 6.35 8.70 0.31
C ARG A 134 6.56 7.79 1.50
N GLY A 135 5.71 7.94 2.53
CA GLY A 135 5.76 7.14 3.74
C GLY A 135 5.60 5.65 3.47
N TRP A 136 4.60 5.27 2.66
CA TRP A 136 4.39 3.88 2.25
C TRP A 136 5.51 3.34 1.35
N ALA A 137 6.08 4.16 0.47
CA ALA A 137 7.25 3.76 -0.32
C ALA A 137 8.46 3.47 0.56
N PHE A 138 8.74 4.33 1.56
CA PHE A 138 9.79 4.08 2.54
C PHE A 138 9.56 2.80 3.35
N LEU A 139 8.33 2.56 3.83
CA LEU A 139 8.00 1.33 4.57
C LEU A 139 8.30 0.06 3.75
N ASN A 140 7.89 0.05 2.47
CA ASN A 140 8.13 -1.09 1.59
C ASN A 140 9.62 -1.26 1.25
N LEU A 141 10.36 -0.17 1.03
CA LEU A 141 11.82 -0.21 0.86
C LEU A 141 12.52 -0.75 2.09
N ALA A 142 12.17 -0.27 3.28
CA ALA A 142 12.74 -0.73 4.55
C ALA A 142 12.52 -2.24 4.75
N THR A 143 11.31 -2.72 4.46
CA THR A 143 10.96 -4.14 4.53
C THR A 143 11.77 -4.95 3.51
N LEU A 144 11.92 -4.46 2.27
CA LEU A 144 12.74 -5.09 1.25
C LEU A 144 14.22 -5.16 1.66
N TYR A 145 14.76 -4.06 2.19
CA TYR A 145 16.13 -4.00 2.70
C TYR A 145 16.38 -5.02 3.81
N GLY A 146 15.45 -5.13 4.77
CA GLY A 146 15.50 -6.14 5.81
C GLY A 146 15.55 -7.57 5.26
N LYS A 147 14.68 -7.89 4.28
CA LYS A 147 14.68 -9.21 3.60
C LYS A 147 15.97 -9.50 2.84
N THR A 148 16.70 -8.47 2.42
CA THR A 148 18.00 -8.59 1.73
C THR A 148 19.22 -8.49 2.64
N GLY A 149 19.02 -8.43 3.98
CA GLY A 149 20.12 -8.33 4.94
C GLY A 149 20.80 -6.97 5.00
N ARG A 150 20.28 -5.94 4.32
CA ARG A 150 20.76 -4.55 4.38
C ARG A 150 20.22 -3.87 5.64
N LEU A 151 20.60 -4.37 6.82
CA LEU A 151 19.95 -4.04 8.10
C LEU A 151 20.04 -2.56 8.48
N ASP A 152 21.23 -1.96 8.39
CA ASP A 152 21.40 -0.53 8.73
C ASP A 152 20.52 0.35 7.86
N LEU A 153 20.50 0.05 6.55
CA LEU A 153 19.66 0.76 5.60
C LEU A 153 18.17 0.52 5.88
N ALA A 154 17.78 -0.71 6.26
CA ALA A 154 16.40 -1.02 6.63
C ALA A 154 15.92 -0.19 7.81
N PHE A 155 16.67 -0.15 8.92
CA PHE A 155 16.28 0.58 10.12
C PHE A 155 16.22 2.10 9.89
N VAL A 156 17.22 2.69 9.22
CA VAL A 156 17.17 4.11 8.84
C VAL A 156 15.97 4.42 7.95
N THR A 157 15.59 3.48 7.07
CA THR A 157 14.44 3.65 6.18
C THR A 157 13.11 3.47 6.93
N PHE A 158 13.04 2.59 7.94
CA PHE A 158 11.87 2.49 8.82
C PHE A 158 11.63 3.79 9.60
N THR A 159 12.68 4.40 10.15
CA THR A 159 12.57 5.72 10.82
C THR A 159 12.00 6.77 9.87
N LYS A 160 12.51 6.84 8.63
CA LYS A 160 11.94 7.75 7.62
C LYS A 160 10.47 7.48 7.32
N ALA A 161 10.08 6.20 7.24
CA ALA A 161 8.68 5.83 7.03
C ALA A 161 7.80 6.32 8.19
N GLN A 162 8.22 6.11 9.44
CA GLN A 162 7.51 6.54 10.64
C GLN A 162 7.36 8.06 10.69
N ASP A 163 8.44 8.81 10.44
CA ASP A 163 8.43 10.27 10.45
C ASP A 163 7.50 10.84 9.37
N VAL A 164 7.59 10.32 8.15
CA VAL A 164 6.80 10.82 7.02
C VAL A 164 5.33 10.45 7.15
N LEU A 165 5.01 9.22 7.59
CA LEU A 165 3.63 8.79 7.84
C LEU A 165 3.03 9.55 9.03
N GLY A 166 3.81 9.81 10.07
CA GLY A 166 3.40 10.61 11.22
C GLY A 166 3.10 12.06 10.83
N ALA A 167 3.95 12.67 10.00
CA ALA A 167 3.73 14.01 9.45
C ALA A 167 2.54 14.09 8.47
N ALA A 168 2.09 12.95 7.93
CA ALA A 168 0.88 12.82 7.12
C ALA A 168 -0.36 12.44 7.96
N GLU A 169 -0.21 12.29 9.29
CA GLU A 169 -1.22 11.78 10.21
C GLU A 169 -1.78 10.39 9.85
N ASP A 170 -1.03 9.60 9.07
CA ASP A 170 -1.35 8.21 8.75
C ASP A 170 -0.90 7.30 9.90
N TRP A 171 -1.63 7.37 11.03
CA TRP A 171 -1.29 6.61 12.25
C TRP A 171 -1.33 5.10 12.03
N ALA A 172 -2.17 4.62 11.10
CA ALA A 172 -2.19 3.21 10.72
C ALA A 172 -0.91 2.81 9.98
N GLY A 173 -0.41 3.68 9.10
CA GLY A 173 0.88 3.53 8.45
C GLY A 173 2.06 3.56 9.43
N VAL A 174 2.08 4.49 10.39
CA VAL A 174 3.11 4.53 11.46
C VAL A 174 3.12 3.21 12.24
N ALA A 175 1.94 2.71 12.63
CA ALA A 175 1.81 1.44 13.31
C ALA A 175 2.33 0.26 12.46
N ALA A 176 2.01 0.25 11.17
CA ALA A 176 2.49 -0.77 10.24
C ALA A 176 4.02 -0.73 10.07
N ALA A 177 4.63 0.46 10.12
CA ALA A 177 6.08 0.60 10.08
C ALA A 177 6.77 0.05 11.32
N TRP A 178 6.26 0.35 12.51
CA TRP A 178 6.72 -0.26 13.76
C TRP A 178 6.53 -1.78 13.77
N GLU A 179 5.37 -2.27 13.33
CA GLU A 179 5.11 -3.71 13.28
C GLU A 179 6.08 -4.42 12.33
N ALA A 180 6.33 -3.86 11.14
CA ALA A 180 7.28 -4.42 10.17
C ALA A 180 8.72 -4.40 10.70
N GLN A 181 9.13 -3.31 11.36
CA GLN A 181 10.43 -3.22 12.02
C GLN A 181 10.56 -4.28 13.13
N ALA A 182 9.52 -4.47 13.94
CA ALA A 182 9.48 -5.51 14.96
C ALA A 182 9.66 -6.90 14.35
N GLN A 183 8.99 -7.21 13.23
CA GLN A 183 9.19 -8.50 12.55
C GLN A 183 10.64 -8.69 12.09
N LEU A 184 11.31 -7.63 11.62
CA LEU A 184 12.73 -7.68 11.29
C LEU A 184 13.59 -7.94 12.54
N ARG A 185 13.36 -7.22 13.65
CA ARG A 185 14.05 -7.44 14.94
C ARG A 185 13.93 -8.88 15.40
N ARG A 186 12.72 -9.45 15.33
CA ARG A 186 12.47 -10.85 15.67
C ARG A 186 13.23 -11.80 14.75
N ALA A 187 13.27 -11.53 13.45
CA ALA A 187 13.99 -12.36 12.47
C ALA A 187 15.51 -12.40 12.74
N ILE A 188 16.07 -11.32 13.29
CA ILE A 188 17.49 -11.23 13.69
C ILE A 188 17.73 -11.55 15.17
N GLN A 189 16.73 -12.11 15.87
CA GLN A 189 16.80 -12.49 17.28
C GLN A 189 17.08 -11.34 18.27
N ASP A 190 16.76 -10.10 17.89
CA ASP A 190 16.82 -8.91 18.75
C ASP A 190 15.52 -8.78 19.54
N GLU A 191 15.35 -9.68 20.51
CA GLU A 191 14.12 -9.88 21.28
C GLU A 191 13.73 -8.68 22.16
N ASP A 192 14.69 -7.92 22.67
CA ASP A 192 14.41 -6.76 23.52
C ASP A 192 13.79 -5.63 22.69
N ARG A 193 14.45 -5.24 21.59
CA ARG A 193 13.92 -4.21 20.69
C ARG A 193 12.69 -4.66 19.92
N TRP A 194 12.54 -5.96 19.66
CA TRP A 194 11.30 -6.51 19.11
C TRP A 194 10.08 -6.15 19.99
N ARG A 195 10.21 -6.27 21.32
CA ARG A 195 9.11 -5.93 22.25
C ARG A 195 8.83 -4.43 22.29
N GLU A 196 9.88 -3.61 22.27
CA GLU A 196 9.76 -2.14 22.19
C GLU A 196 9.00 -1.73 20.93
N ASP A 197 9.44 -2.22 19.76
CA ASP A 197 8.82 -1.93 18.47
C ASP A 197 7.34 -2.40 18.41
N LEU A 198 7.02 -3.56 19.01
CA LEU A 198 5.62 -4.01 19.12
C LEU A 198 4.78 -3.11 20.05
N GLY A 199 5.38 -2.59 21.12
CA GLY A 199 4.72 -1.62 22.01
C GLY A 199 4.32 -0.36 21.26
N GLU A 200 5.23 0.19 20.47
CA GLU A 200 4.96 1.35 19.59
C GLU A 200 3.88 1.02 18.56
N ALA A 201 3.96 -0.14 17.89
CA ALA A 201 2.94 -0.57 16.94
C ALA A 201 1.54 -0.63 17.58
N ILE A 202 1.41 -1.15 18.81
CA ILE A 202 0.14 -1.20 19.55
C ILE A 202 -0.38 0.22 19.80
N LEU A 203 0.47 1.12 20.30
CA LEU A 203 0.10 2.51 20.61
C LEU A 203 -0.47 3.23 19.37
N PHE A 204 0.20 3.09 18.22
CA PHE A 204 -0.26 3.73 17.00
C PHE A 204 -1.49 3.04 16.37
N TYR A 205 -1.66 1.72 16.50
CA TYR A 205 -2.90 1.06 16.10
C TYR A 205 -4.09 1.47 16.97
N ASP A 206 -3.91 1.68 18.27
CA ASP A 206 -4.97 2.24 19.13
C ASP A 206 -5.34 3.66 18.69
N ARG A 207 -4.33 4.50 18.42
CA ARG A 207 -4.53 5.86 17.89
C ARG A 207 -5.28 5.85 16.56
N ALA A 208 -5.01 4.87 15.71
CA ALA A 208 -5.71 4.63 14.46
C ALA A 208 -7.08 3.94 14.61
N LYS A 209 -7.54 3.66 15.85
CA LYS A 209 -8.78 2.95 16.18
C LYS A 209 -8.86 1.53 15.58
N MET A 210 -7.71 0.89 15.34
CA MET A 210 -7.59 -0.46 14.79
C MET A 210 -7.54 -1.53 15.90
N LYS A 211 -8.60 -1.61 16.71
CA LYS A 211 -8.65 -2.47 17.91
C LYS A 211 -8.28 -3.94 17.65
N ALA A 212 -8.76 -4.51 16.55
CA ALA A 212 -8.47 -5.90 16.21
C ALA A 212 -6.96 -6.16 16.02
N LYS A 213 -6.23 -5.20 15.42
CA LYS A 213 -4.78 -5.29 15.26
C LYS A 213 -4.05 -5.09 16.58
N SER A 214 -4.41 -4.06 17.36
CA SER A 214 -3.78 -3.80 18.66
C SER A 214 -3.94 -4.98 19.62
N ASP A 215 -5.12 -5.59 19.71
CA ASP A 215 -5.39 -6.73 20.61
C ASP A 215 -4.61 -7.97 20.20
N ARG A 216 -4.49 -8.22 18.88
CA ARG A 216 -3.65 -9.29 18.34
C ARG A 216 -2.19 -9.12 18.76
N LEU A 217 -1.64 -7.91 18.65
CA LEU A 217 -0.25 -7.64 19.03
C LEU A 217 -0.03 -7.76 20.53
N ARG A 218 -0.96 -7.28 21.37
CA ARG A 218 -0.92 -7.48 22.83
C ARG A 218 -0.83 -8.97 23.21
N ALA A 219 -1.60 -9.82 22.52
CA ALA A 219 -1.55 -11.26 22.75
C ALA A 219 -0.20 -11.90 22.38
N LEU A 220 0.55 -11.32 21.43
CA LEU A 220 1.91 -11.76 21.09
C LEU A 220 2.92 -11.38 22.17
N VAL A 221 2.81 -10.17 22.74
CA VAL A 221 3.70 -9.70 23.81
C VAL A 221 3.42 -10.41 25.14
N GLY A 222 2.14 -10.67 25.44
CA GLY A 222 1.70 -11.27 26.71
C GLY A 222 1.97 -12.77 26.86
N LYS A 223 2.30 -13.49 25.78
CA LYS A 223 2.75 -14.89 25.89
C LYS A 223 4.19 -14.92 26.38
N ARG A 224 4.38 -15.11 27.70
CA ARG A 224 5.65 -15.60 28.25
C ARG A 224 6.00 -16.91 27.54
N LEU A 225 7.15 -16.95 26.85
CA LEU A 225 7.85 -18.22 26.66
C LEU A 225 8.35 -18.62 28.05
N VAL A 226 7.64 -19.57 28.67
CA VAL A 226 8.16 -20.37 29.78
C VAL A 226 9.14 -21.38 29.18
#